data_AF-A0A7S4Q8U1-F1
#
_entry.id   AF-A0A7S4Q8U1-F1
#
_cell.length_a   1.000
_cell.length_b   1.000
_cell.length_c   1.000
_cell.angle_alpha   90.00
_cell.angle_beta   90.00
_cell.angle_gamma   90.00
#
_symmetry.space_group_name_H-M   'P 1'
#
loop_
_entity.id
_entity.type
_entity.pdbx_description
1 polymer ?
#
loop_
_entity_poly.entity_id
_entity_poly.type
_entity_poly.pdbx_seq_one_letter_code
_entity_poly.pdbx_strand_id
1 'polypeptide(L)'
;MIDFDDLDSAEAESGLAVEEDAGGRRDGCDQQLCAAAEPRLEHLPPAAARCCQERSRPVVAAPVSCGRSRRRSLPGLFYGLPLPWSPGSLKALGADWLTQAFHAAGTLPKACEVVAIKDIRCLGFRSRARQVLLEVEYSRDVTETFHRHLLVKLPRFDPSGADGVRDQSRNADTSPTDHFVEINFYRLFEAVSPFCMPRFYFGDVSDQSENFILITEWV
;
A
#
# COMPACT_ATOMS: atom_id res chain seq x y z
N MET A 1 0.70 -29.01 38.38
CA MET A 1 2.04 -29.43 37.90
C MET A 1 1.77 -30.71 37.16
N ILE A 2 1.70 -30.64 35.84
CA ILE A 2 1.27 -31.73 34.96
C ILE A 2 2.54 -32.22 34.27
N ASP A 3 2.85 -33.50 34.49
CA ASP A 3 3.98 -34.22 33.89
C ASP A 3 3.81 -34.38 32.38
N PHE A 4 4.91 -34.26 31.65
CA PHE A 4 4.99 -34.03 30.20
C PHE A 4 5.72 -35.17 29.48
N ASP A 5 5.44 -36.42 29.82
CA ASP A 5 6.24 -37.59 29.40
C ASP A 5 5.48 -38.66 28.59
N ASP A 6 4.29 -38.39 28.03
CA ASP A 6 3.50 -39.44 27.36
C ASP A 6 2.90 -39.03 26.00
N LEU A 7 3.69 -38.53 25.05
CA LEU A 7 3.23 -38.45 23.64
C LEU A 7 4.39 -38.65 22.65
N ASP A 8 4.93 -39.85 22.61
CA ASP A 8 5.68 -40.35 21.46
C ASP A 8 5.30 -41.81 21.23
N SER A 9 4.36 -42.06 20.30
CA SER A 9 4.07 -43.34 19.63
C SER A 9 2.68 -43.32 18.98
N ALA A 10 2.61 -43.07 17.67
CA ALA A 10 1.61 -43.68 16.77
C ALA A 10 1.86 -43.25 15.32
N GLU A 11 2.85 -43.85 14.67
CA GLU A 11 2.80 -44.06 13.23
C GLU A 11 2.02 -45.36 12.97
N ALA A 12 0.91 -45.29 12.24
CA ALA A 12 0.28 -46.44 11.60
C ALA A 12 -0.58 -45.98 10.42
N GLU A 13 0.01 -46.17 9.24
CA GLU A 13 -0.58 -46.58 7.96
C GLU A 13 -2.06 -46.23 7.67
N SER A 14 -2.26 -45.38 6.65
CA SER A 14 -3.40 -45.56 5.75
C SER A 14 -2.93 -45.47 4.30
N GLY A 15 -2.85 -46.63 3.66
CA GLY A 15 -2.65 -46.75 2.22
C GLY A 15 -3.93 -46.38 1.49
N LEU A 16 -3.85 -45.37 0.64
CA LEU A 16 -4.86 -45.07 -0.37
C LEU A 16 -4.18 -45.15 -1.73
N ALA A 17 -4.60 -46.15 -2.50
CA ALA A 17 -4.16 -46.43 -3.85
C ALA A 17 -4.44 -45.22 -4.75
N VAL A 18 -3.42 -44.82 -5.51
CA VAL A 18 -3.52 -43.86 -6.60
C VAL A 18 -3.79 -44.68 -7.86
N GLU A 19 -5.00 -44.58 -8.40
CA GLU A 19 -5.29 -45.03 -9.76
C GLU A 19 -4.70 -44.01 -10.74
N GLU A 20 -3.77 -44.47 -11.57
CA GLU A 20 -3.27 -43.76 -12.75
C GLU A 20 -4.36 -43.75 -13.82
N ASP A 21 -4.97 -42.58 -14.07
CA ASP A 21 -5.80 -42.38 -15.26
C ASP A 21 -5.04 -41.55 -16.30
N ALA A 22 -4.62 -42.25 -17.36
CA ALA A 22 -3.94 -41.70 -18.52
C ALA A 22 -5.00 -41.18 -19.51
N GLY A 23 -5.13 -39.85 -19.65
CA GLY A 23 -6.06 -39.32 -20.64
C GLY A 23 -6.04 -37.82 -20.84
N GLY A 24 -5.33 -37.37 -21.88
CA GLY A 24 -5.77 -36.22 -22.69
C GLY A 24 -5.20 -34.86 -22.31
N ARG A 25 -4.06 -34.53 -22.92
CA ARG A 25 -3.54 -33.17 -23.09
C ARG A 25 -4.58 -32.32 -23.84
N ARG A 26 -5.34 -31.50 -23.12
CA ARG A 26 -6.14 -30.40 -23.70
C ARG A 26 -5.36 -29.11 -23.48
N ASP A 27 -4.50 -28.80 -24.45
CA ASP A 27 -3.96 -27.45 -24.65
C ASP A 27 -5.12 -26.58 -25.17
N GLY A 28 -5.90 -26.06 -24.23
CA GLY A 28 -7.05 -25.21 -24.48
C GLY A 28 -7.22 -24.28 -23.30
N CYS A 29 -6.22 -23.42 -23.08
CA CYS A 29 -6.41 -22.26 -22.23
C CYS A 29 -7.41 -21.35 -22.94
N ASP A 30 -8.69 -21.50 -22.60
CA ASP A 30 -9.79 -20.64 -23.00
C ASP A 30 -9.46 -19.20 -22.59
N GLN A 31 -8.80 -18.47 -23.49
CA GLN A 31 -8.66 -17.01 -23.44
C GLN A 31 -10.02 -16.29 -23.52
N GLN A 32 -11.12 -17.05 -23.67
CA GLN A 32 -12.47 -16.54 -23.82
C GLN A 32 -13.11 -16.04 -22.51
N LEU A 33 -12.59 -16.43 -21.33
CA LEU A 33 -13.17 -16.03 -20.03
C LEU A 33 -12.72 -14.64 -19.55
N CYS A 34 -11.74 -14.01 -20.21
CA CYS A 34 -11.28 -12.66 -19.86
C CYS A 34 -11.94 -11.55 -20.70
N ALA A 35 -12.78 -11.89 -21.68
CA ALA A 35 -13.54 -10.92 -22.48
C ALA A 35 -14.89 -10.56 -21.84
N ALA A 36 -14.94 -10.47 -20.51
CA ALA A 36 -16.08 -9.83 -19.87
C ALA A 36 -16.06 -8.37 -20.31
N ALA A 37 -17.13 -7.93 -21.00
CA ALA A 37 -17.27 -6.57 -21.49
C ALA A 37 -16.84 -5.59 -20.41
N GLU A 38 -15.78 -4.81 -20.67
CA GLU A 38 -15.28 -3.84 -19.70
C GLU A 38 -16.46 -2.94 -19.30
N PRO A 39 -16.91 -2.99 -18.02
CA PRO A 39 -18.00 -2.13 -17.60
C PRO A 39 -17.58 -0.70 -17.88
N ARG A 40 -18.46 0.08 -18.54
CA ARG A 40 -18.21 1.51 -18.77
C ARG A 40 -17.88 2.14 -17.41
N LEU A 41 -16.63 2.58 -17.26
CA LEU A 41 -16.07 3.12 -16.01
C LEU A 41 -16.96 4.18 -15.35
N GLU A 42 -17.75 4.89 -16.16
CA GLU A 42 -18.70 5.93 -15.79
C GLU A 42 -19.79 5.50 -14.79
N HIS A 43 -20.11 4.20 -14.69
CA HIS A 43 -21.20 3.71 -13.83
C HIS A 43 -20.70 3.00 -12.57
N LEU A 44 -19.38 2.84 -12.41
CA LEU A 44 -18.80 2.18 -11.26
C LEU A 44 -18.70 3.14 -10.06
N PRO A 45 -18.86 2.65 -8.82
CA PRO A 45 -18.48 3.41 -7.64
C PRO A 45 -17.04 3.96 -7.79
N PRO A 46 -16.72 5.15 -7.26
CA PRO A 46 -15.41 5.77 -7.46
C PRO A 46 -14.21 4.87 -7.13
N ALA A 47 -14.31 4.08 -6.04
CA ALA A 47 -13.27 3.13 -5.66
C ALA A 47 -13.11 1.99 -6.69
N ALA A 48 -14.21 1.50 -7.28
CA ALA A 48 -14.18 0.43 -8.28
C ALA A 48 -13.57 0.92 -9.60
N ALA A 49 -13.96 2.11 -10.08
CA ALA A 49 -13.35 2.72 -11.26
C ALA A 49 -11.82 2.89 -11.07
N ARG A 50 -11.39 3.38 -9.90
CA ARG A 50 -9.98 3.50 -9.55
C ARG A 50 -9.28 2.13 -9.51
N CYS A 51 -9.84 1.14 -8.83
CA CYS A 51 -9.24 -0.20 -8.77
C CYS A 51 -9.10 -0.84 -10.17
N CYS A 52 -10.08 -0.67 -11.05
CA CYS A 52 -9.99 -1.08 -12.45
C CYS A 52 -8.84 -0.37 -13.18
N GLN A 53 -8.72 0.95 -13.00
CA GLN A 53 -7.61 1.72 -13.56
C GLN A 53 -6.26 1.21 -13.05
N GLU A 54 -6.12 0.96 -11.74
CA GLU A 54 -4.88 0.45 -11.15
C GLU A 54 -4.52 -0.96 -11.65
N ARG A 55 -5.51 -1.83 -11.91
CA ARG A 55 -5.30 -3.15 -12.51
C ARG A 55 -4.85 -3.09 -13.97
N SER A 56 -5.21 -2.04 -14.68
CA SER A 56 -4.78 -1.82 -16.08
C SER A 56 -3.33 -1.32 -16.19
N ARG A 57 -2.72 -0.88 -15.08
CA ARG A 57 -1.32 -0.44 -15.08
C ARG A 57 -0.38 -1.64 -15.27
N PRO A 58 0.84 -1.41 -15.80
CA PRO A 58 1.86 -2.44 -15.88
C PRO A 58 2.13 -3.06 -14.49
N VAL A 59 2.22 -4.39 -14.46
CA VAL A 59 2.59 -5.12 -13.24
C VAL A 59 4.02 -4.74 -12.86
N VAL A 60 4.17 -4.19 -11.65
CA VAL A 60 5.47 -3.86 -11.08
C VAL A 60 5.93 -5.06 -10.25
N ALA A 61 7.15 -5.54 -10.49
CA ALA A 61 7.75 -6.58 -9.66
C ALA A 61 7.88 -6.10 -8.21
N ALA A 62 7.74 -7.02 -7.25
CA ALA A 62 7.97 -6.70 -5.86
C ALA A 62 9.40 -6.15 -5.68
N PRO A 63 9.59 -5.11 -4.85
CA PRO A 63 10.90 -4.55 -4.59
C PRO A 63 11.81 -5.64 -3.99
N VAL A 64 12.95 -5.85 -4.62
CA VAL A 64 13.97 -6.80 -4.19
C VAL A 64 15.00 -5.95 -3.47
N SER A 65 14.88 -5.84 -2.14
CA SER A 65 15.70 -4.88 -1.37
C SER A 65 17.18 -5.04 -1.70
N CYS A 66 17.75 -4.05 -2.37
CA CYS A 66 19.17 -4.02 -2.69
C CYS A 66 19.73 -2.64 -2.34
N GLY A 67 19.43 -2.17 -1.13
CA GLY A 67 19.60 -0.81 -0.61
C GLY A 67 20.97 -0.15 -0.83
N ARG A 68 21.26 0.24 -2.07
CA ARG A 68 22.47 0.94 -2.46
C ARG A 68 22.34 2.46 -2.27
N SER A 69 21.11 2.99 -2.17
CA SER A 69 20.84 4.45 -2.20
C SER A 69 19.83 4.92 -1.15
N ARG A 70 19.90 4.39 0.08
CA ARG A 70 19.01 4.77 1.21
C ARG A 70 19.05 6.25 1.61
N ARG A 71 19.96 7.07 1.07
CA ARG A 71 20.15 8.48 1.47
C ARG A 71 19.50 9.52 0.55
N ARG A 72 18.76 9.09 -0.48
CA ARG A 72 18.13 10.01 -1.45
C ARG A 72 16.62 9.75 -1.51
N SER A 73 15.84 10.83 -1.61
CA SER A 73 14.44 10.70 -2.04
C SER A 73 14.45 10.34 -3.52
N LEU A 74 14.02 9.13 -3.81
CA LEU A 74 13.92 8.58 -5.15
C LEU A 74 12.43 8.45 -5.51
N PRO A 75 12.09 8.46 -6.81
CA PRO A 75 10.71 8.29 -7.23
C PRO A 75 10.14 6.95 -6.75
N GLY A 76 8.85 6.97 -6.42
CA GLY A 76 8.06 5.78 -6.15
C GLY A 76 7.86 4.94 -7.43
N LEU A 77 7.64 3.64 -7.24
CA LEU A 77 7.49 2.68 -8.32
C LEU A 77 6.17 2.82 -9.08
N PHE A 78 5.09 3.21 -8.40
CA PHE A 78 3.74 3.21 -9.00
C PHE A 78 3.36 4.51 -9.68
N TYR A 79 3.76 5.64 -9.09
CA TYR A 79 3.34 6.98 -9.52
C TYR A 79 4.52 7.89 -9.89
N GLY A 80 5.77 7.46 -9.65
CA GLY A 80 6.96 8.21 -10.05
C GLY A 80 7.21 9.50 -9.25
N LEU A 81 6.48 9.72 -8.15
CA LEU A 81 6.62 10.92 -7.32
C LEU A 81 7.74 10.75 -6.28
N PRO A 82 8.45 11.83 -5.91
CA PRO A 82 9.43 11.77 -4.83
C PRO A 82 8.72 11.48 -3.51
N LEU A 83 9.26 10.52 -2.75
CA LEU A 83 8.64 10.10 -1.49
C LEU A 83 9.24 10.86 -0.30
N PRO A 84 8.41 11.42 0.61
CA PRO A 84 8.88 11.97 1.87
C PRO A 84 9.35 10.86 2.80
N TRP A 85 10.33 11.16 3.65
CA TRP A 85 10.89 10.23 4.63
C TRP A 85 10.33 10.45 6.04
N SER A 86 9.82 11.65 6.26
CA SER A 86 9.54 12.19 7.59
C SER A 86 8.33 13.13 7.53
N PRO A 87 7.66 13.38 8.67
CA PRO A 87 6.61 14.38 8.74
C PRO A 87 7.12 15.77 8.33
N GLY A 88 8.38 16.09 8.66
CA GLY A 88 9.02 17.33 8.25
C GLY A 88 9.20 17.44 6.73
N SER A 89 9.68 16.37 6.07
CA SER A 89 9.79 16.36 4.61
C SER A 89 8.43 16.35 3.91
N LEU A 90 7.43 15.66 4.46
CA LEU A 90 6.05 15.73 3.97
C LEU A 90 5.50 17.16 4.05
N LYS A 91 5.75 17.86 5.16
CA LYS A 91 5.38 19.27 5.32
C LYS A 91 6.09 20.17 4.31
N ALA A 92 7.37 19.89 4.05
CA ALA A 92 8.18 20.67 3.11
C ALA A 92 7.73 20.48 1.65
N LEU A 93 7.30 19.27 1.26
CA LEU A 93 6.70 19.01 -0.05
C LEU A 93 5.33 19.69 -0.21
N GLY A 94 4.58 19.79 0.89
CA GLY A 94 3.41 20.64 0.99
C GLY A 94 2.16 20.12 0.29
N ALA A 95 1.17 21.01 0.18
CA ALA A 95 -0.16 20.70 -0.35
C ALA A 95 -0.14 20.37 -1.86
N ASP A 96 0.72 21.03 -2.64
CA ASP A 96 0.88 20.78 -4.07
C ASP A 96 1.29 19.33 -4.36
N TRP A 97 2.22 18.79 -3.55
CA TRP A 97 2.63 17.40 -3.67
C TRP A 97 1.49 16.44 -3.33
N LEU A 98 0.69 16.72 -2.29
CA LEU A 98 -0.48 15.90 -1.96
C LEU A 98 -1.53 15.93 -3.07
N THR A 99 -1.76 17.09 -3.68
CA THR A 99 -2.63 17.23 -4.84
C THR A 99 -2.15 16.36 -6.00
N GLN A 100 -0.87 16.46 -6.36
CA GLN A 100 -0.27 15.64 -7.41
C GLN A 100 -0.36 14.14 -7.09
N ALA A 101 -0.10 13.76 -5.84
CA ALA A 101 -0.17 12.38 -5.37
C ALA A 101 -1.59 11.81 -5.48
N PHE A 102 -2.60 12.53 -4.99
CA PHE A 102 -3.99 12.07 -5.05
C PHE A 102 -4.55 12.06 -6.47
N HIS A 103 -4.14 13.00 -7.32
CA HIS A 103 -4.46 12.97 -8.75
C HIS A 103 -3.80 11.78 -9.46
N ALA A 104 -2.54 11.50 -9.17
CA ALA A 104 -1.81 10.39 -9.76
C ALA A 104 -2.41 9.03 -9.37
N ALA A 105 -2.93 8.90 -8.14
CA ALA A 105 -3.64 7.73 -7.65
C ALA A 105 -5.12 7.68 -8.08
N GLY A 106 -5.64 8.72 -8.73
CA GLY A 106 -7.06 8.81 -9.11
C GLY A 106 -8.03 8.89 -7.93
N THR A 107 -7.55 9.23 -6.74
CA THR A 107 -8.35 9.29 -5.51
C THR A 107 -8.98 10.66 -5.30
N LEU A 108 -8.38 11.70 -5.89
CA LEU A 108 -8.91 13.07 -5.92
C LEU A 108 -9.27 13.46 -7.37
N PRO A 109 -10.47 14.04 -7.61
CA PRO A 109 -10.84 14.56 -8.93
C PRO A 109 -9.91 15.68 -9.38
N LYS A 110 -9.66 15.78 -10.69
CA LYS A 110 -8.78 16.81 -11.28
C LYS A 110 -9.22 18.25 -11.01
N ALA A 111 -10.50 18.46 -10.72
CA ALA A 111 -11.07 19.78 -10.43
C ALA A 111 -10.92 20.20 -8.96
N CYS A 112 -10.39 19.31 -8.10
CA CYS A 112 -10.18 19.54 -6.68
C CYS A 112 -8.68 19.48 -6.37
N GLU A 113 -8.25 20.24 -5.39
CA GLU A 113 -6.85 20.27 -4.92
C GLU A 113 -6.82 20.35 -3.40
N VAL A 114 -5.71 19.88 -2.81
CA VAL A 114 -5.36 20.16 -1.42
C VAL A 114 -4.78 21.57 -1.39
N VAL A 115 -5.38 22.45 -0.59
CA VAL A 115 -4.98 23.86 -0.47
C VAL A 115 -4.00 24.07 0.67
N ALA A 116 -4.19 23.32 1.77
CA ALA A 116 -3.36 23.48 2.94
C ALA A 116 -3.25 22.18 3.74
N ILE A 117 -2.09 22.01 4.37
CA ILE A 117 -1.89 21.07 5.46
C ILE A 117 -2.05 21.86 6.76
N LYS A 118 -3.13 21.59 7.51
CA LYS A 118 -3.48 22.33 8.74
C LYS A 118 -2.67 21.85 9.93
N ASP A 119 -2.61 20.54 10.12
CA ASP A 119 -1.89 19.91 11.23
C ASP A 119 -1.17 18.65 10.76
N ILE A 120 -0.04 18.37 11.40
CA ILE A 120 0.72 17.14 11.24
C ILE A 120 1.12 16.67 12.63
N ARG A 121 0.47 15.61 13.10
CA ARG A 121 0.68 15.06 14.44
C ARG A 121 1.25 13.66 14.37
N CYS A 122 2.42 13.45 14.95
CA CYS A 122 2.98 12.12 15.12
C CYS A 122 2.17 11.33 16.16
N LEU A 123 1.65 10.17 15.78
CA LEU A 123 0.93 9.26 16.67
C LEU A 123 1.86 8.25 17.37
N GLY A 124 3.16 8.40 17.16
CA GLY A 124 4.21 7.51 17.67
C GLY A 124 4.50 6.33 16.74
N PHE A 125 5.27 5.37 17.26
CA PHE A 125 5.65 4.15 16.58
C PHE A 125 4.75 3.01 17.04
N ARG A 126 3.51 2.97 16.54
CA ARG A 126 2.59 1.87 16.88
C ARG A 126 2.87 0.60 16.08
N SER A 127 3.79 0.67 15.12
CA SER A 127 4.15 -0.41 14.21
C SER A 127 5.61 -0.27 13.76
N ARG A 128 5.99 -1.17 12.87
CA ARG A 128 7.15 -1.18 11.98
C ARG A 128 7.29 0.08 11.09
N ALA A 129 6.23 0.89 11.01
CA ALA A 129 6.19 2.20 10.36
C ALA A 129 5.92 3.32 11.37
N ARG A 130 6.35 4.54 11.03
CA ARG A 130 5.91 5.75 11.73
C ARG A 130 4.51 6.11 11.29
N GLN A 131 3.62 6.42 12.23
CA GLN A 131 2.25 6.84 11.95
C GLN A 131 2.06 8.32 12.27
N VAL A 132 1.42 9.02 11.35
CA VAL A 132 1.17 10.46 11.42
C VAL A 132 -0.29 10.71 11.09
N LEU A 133 -0.96 11.50 11.93
CA LEU A 133 -2.25 12.07 11.61
C LEU A 133 -2.02 13.37 10.84
N LEU A 134 -2.55 13.44 9.63
CA LEU A 134 -2.46 14.58 8.73
C LEU A 134 -3.84 15.21 8.62
N GLU A 135 -3.94 16.52 8.87
CA GLU A 135 -5.16 17.28 8.62
C GLU A 135 -4.99 18.15 7.37
N VAL A 136 -5.90 17.97 6.40
CA VAL A 136 -5.86 18.68 5.12
C VAL A 136 -7.12 19.52 4.89
N GLU A 137 -6.96 20.54 4.07
CA GLU A 137 -8.04 21.36 3.54
C GLU A 137 -8.04 21.28 2.01
N TYR A 138 -9.23 21.16 1.43
CA TYR A 138 -9.44 21.08 -0.01
C TYR A 138 -10.01 22.39 -0.57
N SER A 139 -9.82 22.65 -1.86
CA SER A 139 -10.25 23.90 -2.52
C SER A 139 -11.75 24.06 -2.67
N ARG A 140 -12.47 22.94 -2.59
CA ARG A 140 -13.92 22.90 -2.59
C ARG A 140 -14.36 22.22 -1.31
N ASP A 141 -15.47 22.69 -0.76
CA ASP A 141 -16.18 21.97 0.29
C ASP A 141 -16.78 20.70 -0.30
N VAL A 142 -15.94 19.67 -0.44
CA VAL A 142 -16.35 18.32 -0.85
C VAL A 142 -16.47 17.44 0.41
N THR A 143 -17.04 18.03 1.45
CA THR A 143 -17.09 17.50 2.82
C THR A 143 -17.86 16.20 2.93
N GLU A 144 -18.77 15.91 1.98
CA GLU A 144 -19.55 14.66 2.00
C GLU A 144 -18.79 13.46 1.43
N THR A 145 -17.68 13.66 0.70
CA THR A 145 -16.99 12.56 -0.01
C THR A 145 -15.51 12.43 0.35
N PHE A 146 -14.88 13.43 0.97
CA PHE A 146 -13.44 13.42 1.26
C PHE A 146 -13.15 13.70 2.73
N HIS A 147 -12.37 12.80 3.33
CA HIS A 147 -11.85 12.90 4.68
C HIS A 147 -10.77 13.96 4.78
N ARG A 148 -10.89 14.81 5.81
CA ARG A 148 -9.90 15.84 6.15
C ARG A 148 -8.79 15.31 7.06
N HIS A 149 -9.10 14.27 7.83
CA HIS A 149 -8.15 13.58 8.69
C HIS A 149 -7.67 12.31 7.98
N LEU A 150 -6.37 12.25 7.74
CA LEU A 150 -5.72 11.17 7.02
C LEU A 150 -4.68 10.49 7.89
N LEU A 151 -4.61 9.17 7.82
CA LEU A 151 -3.53 8.39 8.41
C LEU A 151 -2.41 8.25 7.39
N VAL A 152 -1.22 8.73 7.74
CA VAL A 152 -0.02 8.56 6.94
C VAL A 152 0.92 7.59 7.64
N LYS A 153 1.29 6.52 6.94
CA LYS A 153 2.40 5.64 7.30
C LYS A 153 3.63 6.06 6.53
N LEU A 154 4.72 6.30 7.26
CA LEU A 154 6.04 6.65 6.74
C LEU A 154 7.09 5.65 7.25
N PRO A 155 8.30 5.62 6.67
CA PRO A 155 9.38 4.85 7.23
C PRO A 155 9.66 5.28 8.66
N ARG A 156 10.11 4.31 9.46
CA ARG A 156 10.46 4.58 10.85
C ARG A 156 11.59 5.61 10.96
N PHE A 157 12.56 5.50 10.06
CA PHE A 157 13.81 6.24 10.08
C PHE A 157 13.94 7.17 8.87
N ASP A 158 14.39 8.40 9.14
CA ASP A 158 14.83 9.34 8.12
C ASP A 158 16.36 9.23 7.97
N PRO A 159 16.89 8.81 6.81
CA PRO A 159 18.32 8.63 6.57
C PRO A 159 19.15 9.91 6.68
N SER A 160 18.52 11.09 6.63
CA SER A 160 19.18 12.37 6.85
C SER A 160 19.47 12.64 8.34
N GLY A 161 18.79 11.94 9.25
CA GLY A 161 18.87 12.19 10.69
C GLY A 161 18.16 13.46 11.14
N ALA A 162 17.39 14.13 10.27
CA ALA A 162 16.68 15.37 10.58
C ALA A 162 15.70 15.23 11.76
N ASP A 163 15.16 14.03 11.96
CA ASP A 163 14.18 13.76 13.02
C ASP A 163 14.82 13.37 14.37
N GLY A 164 16.15 13.29 14.46
CA GLY A 164 16.87 12.92 15.69
C GLY A 164 16.67 11.48 16.18
N VAL A 165 15.81 10.70 15.51
CA VAL A 165 15.60 9.27 15.78
C VAL A 165 16.80 8.50 15.25
N ARG A 166 17.69 8.04 16.14
CA ARG A 166 18.84 7.20 15.76
C ARG A 166 18.37 5.78 15.40
N ASP A 167 19.01 5.22 14.39
CA ASP A 167 18.93 3.80 14.01
C ASP A 167 19.35 2.93 15.20
N GLN A 168 18.38 2.50 16.02
CA GLN A 168 18.64 1.63 17.17
C GLN A 168 18.50 0.14 16.83
N SER A 169 18.14 -0.22 15.58
CA SER A 169 18.17 -1.60 15.14
C SER A 169 17.98 -1.71 13.63
N ARG A 170 19.06 -2.00 12.92
CA ARG A 170 19.08 -2.54 11.55
C ARG A 170 18.08 -3.68 11.29
N ASN A 171 17.64 -4.37 12.35
CA ASN A 171 16.73 -5.52 12.31
C ASN A 171 15.24 -5.15 12.48
N ALA A 172 14.91 -3.89 12.75
CA ALA A 172 13.51 -3.43 12.81
C ALA A 172 13.07 -2.68 11.54
N ASP A 173 13.98 -2.51 10.58
CA ASP A 173 13.64 -2.06 9.23
C ASP A 173 12.79 -3.15 8.59
N THR A 174 11.58 -2.76 8.26
CA THR A 174 10.59 -3.65 7.65
C THR A 174 10.99 -3.83 6.21
N SER A 175 10.93 -5.07 5.71
CA SER A 175 11.21 -5.31 4.30
C SER A 175 10.33 -4.37 3.46
N PRO A 176 10.90 -3.65 2.47
CA PRO A 176 10.09 -2.90 1.49
C PRO A 176 8.98 -3.75 0.87
N THR A 177 9.18 -5.07 0.83
CA THR A 177 8.19 -6.06 0.38
C THR A 177 6.92 -6.07 1.24
N ASP A 178 7.01 -5.96 2.57
CA ASP A 178 5.82 -6.00 3.45
C ASP A 178 4.92 -4.79 3.16
N HIS A 179 5.52 -3.60 3.00
CA HIS A 179 4.80 -2.38 2.66
C HIS A 179 4.30 -2.38 1.21
N PHE A 180 5.05 -2.98 0.28
CA PHE A 180 4.59 -3.18 -1.10
C PHE A 180 3.31 -4.02 -1.15
N VAL A 181 3.22 -5.09 -0.37
CA VAL A 181 2.02 -5.93 -0.30
C VAL A 181 0.85 -5.14 0.29
N GLU A 182 1.07 -4.43 1.40
CA GLU A 182 0.03 -3.60 2.03
C GLU A 182 -0.49 -2.53 1.07
N ILE A 183 0.40 -1.79 0.40
CA ILE A 183 0.02 -0.74 -0.55
C ILE A 183 -0.77 -1.32 -1.73
N ASN A 184 -0.33 -2.46 -2.29
CA ASN A 184 -1.08 -3.11 -3.38
C ASN A 184 -2.44 -3.62 -2.93
N PHE A 185 -2.57 -4.08 -1.69
CA PHE A 185 -3.85 -4.49 -1.13
C PHE A 185 -4.87 -3.35 -1.17
N TYR A 186 -4.50 -2.16 -0.68
CA TYR A 186 -5.37 -0.98 -0.76
C TYR A 186 -5.62 -0.53 -2.21
N ARG A 187 -4.57 -0.47 -3.03
CA ARG A 187 -4.67 0.00 -4.44
C ARG A 187 -5.62 -0.86 -5.27
N LEU A 188 -5.52 -2.19 -5.16
CA LEU A 188 -6.16 -3.14 -6.07
C LEU A 188 -7.45 -3.76 -5.53
N PHE A 189 -7.65 -3.77 -4.20
CA PHE A 189 -8.73 -4.52 -3.57
C PHE A 189 -9.75 -3.69 -2.78
N GLU A 190 -9.60 -2.36 -2.62
CA GLU A 190 -10.59 -1.52 -1.92
C GLU A 190 -12.04 -1.79 -2.34
N ALA A 191 -12.29 -1.87 -3.64
CA ALA A 191 -13.63 -2.03 -4.19
C ALA A 191 -14.20 -3.45 -4.11
N VAL A 192 -13.38 -4.45 -3.84
CA VAL A 192 -13.79 -5.87 -3.88
C VAL A 192 -13.59 -6.59 -2.54
N SER A 193 -12.97 -5.92 -1.57
CA SER A 193 -12.75 -6.50 -0.24
C SER A 193 -14.10 -6.72 0.45
N PRO A 194 -14.32 -7.89 1.08
CA PRO A 194 -15.57 -8.18 1.78
C PRO A 194 -15.68 -7.47 3.14
N PHE A 195 -14.62 -6.77 3.56
CA PHE A 195 -14.57 -6.02 4.82
C PHE A 195 -14.50 -4.52 4.55
N CYS A 196 -15.06 -3.72 5.46
CA CYS A 196 -14.89 -2.28 5.43
C CYS A 196 -13.41 -1.94 5.59
N MET A 197 -12.82 -1.33 4.57
CA MET A 197 -11.42 -0.92 4.57
C MET A 197 -11.31 0.60 4.62
N PRO A 198 -10.29 1.13 5.30
CA PRO A 198 -9.96 2.54 5.19
C PRO A 198 -9.81 2.95 3.73
N ARG A 199 -10.52 4.01 3.32
CA ARG A 199 -10.38 4.57 1.98
C ARG A 199 -8.92 4.88 1.65
N PHE A 200 -8.46 4.39 0.52
CA PHE A 200 -7.14 4.67 0.00
C PHE A 200 -7.08 6.05 -0.64
N TYR A 201 -6.04 6.82 -0.29
CA TYR A 201 -5.74 8.12 -0.89
C TYR A 201 -4.48 8.07 -1.74
N PHE A 202 -3.40 7.50 -1.22
CA PHE A 202 -2.14 7.38 -1.95
C PHE A 202 -1.28 6.31 -1.31
N GLY A 203 -0.41 5.68 -2.08
CA GLY A 203 0.56 4.78 -1.52
C GLY A 203 1.57 4.34 -2.55
N ASP A 204 2.84 4.47 -2.22
CA ASP A 204 3.93 4.13 -3.13
C ASP A 204 5.15 3.66 -2.34
N VAL A 205 6.02 2.92 -3.02
CA VAL A 205 7.25 2.37 -2.46
C VAL A 205 8.35 2.55 -3.48
N SER A 206 9.56 2.76 -3.01
CA SER A 206 10.76 2.95 -3.83
C SER A 206 11.74 1.82 -3.55
N ASP A 207 12.00 0.98 -4.55
CA ASP A 207 12.93 -0.15 -4.43
C ASP A 207 14.36 0.30 -4.09
N GLN A 208 14.83 1.36 -4.76
CA GLN A 208 16.21 1.83 -4.65
C GLN A 208 16.52 2.52 -3.32
N SER A 209 15.53 3.19 -2.74
CA SER A 209 15.70 3.95 -1.50
C SER A 209 15.17 3.20 -0.28
N GLU A 210 14.37 2.15 -0.47
CA GLU A 210 13.60 1.46 0.60
C GLU A 210 12.58 2.40 1.28
N ASN A 211 12.28 3.55 0.68
CA ASN A 211 11.26 4.48 1.16
C ASN A 211 9.87 3.98 0.76
N PHE A 212 8.86 4.29 1.55
CA PHE A 212 7.46 4.06 1.24
C PHE A 212 6.58 5.12 1.89
N ILE A 213 5.37 5.26 1.37
CA ILE A 213 4.31 6.01 2.02
C ILE A 213 2.99 5.30 1.77
N LEU A 214 2.11 5.32 2.75
CA LEU A 214 0.72 4.92 2.59
C LEU A 214 -0.17 5.94 3.30
N ILE A 215 -1.13 6.50 2.56
CA ILE A 215 -2.10 7.49 3.03
C ILE A 215 -3.49 6.88 2.89
N THR A 216 -4.18 6.76 4.01
CA THR A 216 -5.57 6.30 4.09
C THR A 216 -6.40 7.32 4.85
N GLU A 217 -7.73 7.14 4.84
CA GLU A 217 -8.58 7.83 5.81
C GLU A 217 -8.15 7.47 7.25
N TRP A 218 -8.40 8.41 8.16
CA TRP A 218 -8.33 8.17 9.59
C TRP A 218 -9.70 7.69 10.09
N VAL A 219 -9.74 6.48 10.65
CA VAL A 219 -10.92 5.85 11.28
C VAL A 219 -10.82 5.84 12.80
#